data_AF-A0A015KGN7-F1
#
_entry.id   AF-A0A015KGN7-F1
#
_cell.length_a   1.000
_cell.length_b   1.000
_cell.length_c   1.000
_cell.angle_alpha   90.00
_cell.angle_beta   90.00
_cell.angle_gamma   90.00
#
_symmetry.space_group_name_H-M   'P 1'
#
loop_
_entity.id
_entity.type
_entity.pdbx_description
1 polymer ?
#
loop_
_entity_poly.entity_id
_entity_poly.type
_entity_poly.pdbx_seq_one_letter_code
_entity_poly.pdbx_strand_id
1 'polypeptide(L)'
;MDGSFIDLLPERSPSMSFAWLALDDDNLILESSSDVILMTYPSALRSETYTLLSALKALAPYSSVVVNTDCASLISSWSQFVDKPFLPKLLCLPNHLLWLSIRH
;
A
#
# COMPACT_ATOMS: atom_id res chain seq x y z
N MET A 1 5.70 -7.97 3.88
CA MET A 1 4.44 -7.27 4.17
C MET A 1 3.29 -8.15 3.69
N ASP A 2 2.12 -8.05 4.30
CA ASP A 2 0.95 -8.87 3.93
C ASP A 2 -0.35 -8.15 4.29
N GLY A 3 -1.36 -8.24 3.43
CA GLY A 3 -2.67 -7.62 3.58
C GLY A 3 -3.78 -8.65 3.51
N SER A 4 -4.47 -8.91 4.63
CA SER A 4 -5.55 -9.88 4.68
C SER A 4 -6.90 -9.28 4.31
N PHE A 5 -7.69 -10.03 3.55
CA PHE A 5 -9.11 -9.77 3.32
C PHE A 5 -9.90 -11.04 3.61
N ILE A 6 -10.91 -10.92 4.47
CA ILE A 6 -11.84 -11.99 4.79
C ILE A 6 -13.22 -11.56 4.32
N ASP A 7 -13.67 -12.20 3.24
CA ASP A 7 -15.06 -12.11 2.82
C ASP A 7 -15.89 -13.01 3.73
N LEU A 8 -16.63 -12.40 4.65
CA LEU A 8 -17.41 -13.13 5.63
C LEU A 8 -18.81 -13.43 5.06
N LEU A 9 -19.39 -14.55 5.50
CA LEU A 9 -20.78 -14.92 5.22
C LEU A 9 -21.73 -13.74 5.48
N PRO A 10 -22.90 -13.65 4.81
CA PRO A 10 -23.78 -12.48 4.85
C PRO A 10 -24.20 -11.99 6.24
N GLU A 11 -24.05 -12.81 7.30
CA GLU A 11 -24.32 -12.42 8.69
C GLU A 11 -23.17 -11.70 9.40
N ARG A 12 -22.01 -11.58 8.75
CA ARG A 12 -20.82 -10.91 9.30
C ARG A 12 -20.29 -9.89 8.30
N SER A 13 -19.98 -8.70 8.80
CA SER A 13 -19.31 -7.68 8.00
C SER A 13 -17.96 -8.19 7.53
N PRO A 14 -17.59 -8.03 6.25
CA PRO A 14 -16.26 -8.39 5.79
C PRO A 14 -15.19 -7.64 6.59
N SER A 15 -13.96 -8.16 6.60
CA SER A 15 -12.85 -7.57 7.33
C SER A 15 -11.62 -7.47 6.45
N MET A 16 -10.85 -6.39 6.62
CA MET A 16 -9.53 -6.23 6.03
C MET A 16 -8.55 -5.78 7.08
N SER A 17 -7.34 -6.31 7.04
CA SER A 17 -6.24 -5.92 7.91
C SER A 17 -4.94 -5.85 7.13
N PHE A 18 -3.93 -5.24 7.74
CA PHE A 18 -2.58 -5.24 7.22
C PHE A 18 -1.57 -5.59 8.30
N ALA A 19 -0.40 -6.06 7.87
CA ALA A 19 0.78 -6.14 8.69
C ALA A 19 2.04 -5.92 7.85
N TRP A 20 2.99 -5.15 8.39
CA TRP A 20 4.32 -5.03 7.82
C TRP A 20 5.39 -5.02 8.91
N LEU A 21 6.59 -5.41 8.50
CA LEU A 21 7.78 -5.51 9.33
C LEU A 21 8.95 -4.94 8.52
N ALA A 22 9.62 -3.95 9.08
CA ALA A 22 10.86 -3.39 8.55
C ALA A 22 12.04 -4.05 9.26
N LEU A 23 13.01 -4.48 8.46
CA LEU A 23 14.24 -5.12 8.91
C LEU A 23 15.44 -4.26 8.51
N ASP A 24 16.50 -4.31 9.31
CA ASP A 24 17.81 -3.80 8.91
C ASP A 24 18.61 -4.85 8.12
N ASP A 25 19.85 -4.49 7.76
CA ASP A 25 20.76 -5.35 6.99
C ASP A 25 21.15 -6.64 7.74
N ASP A 26 21.05 -6.65 9.07
CA ASP A 26 21.30 -7.81 9.94
C ASP A 26 20.03 -8.65 10.21
N ASN A 27 18.92 -8.34 9.52
CA ASN A 27 17.59 -8.91 9.72
C ASN A 27 17.00 -8.66 11.12
N LEU A 28 17.45 -7.63 11.81
CA LEU A 28 16.85 -7.19 13.07
C LEU A 28 15.63 -6.32 12.79
N ILE A 29 14.63 -6.41 13.66
CA ILE A 29 13.39 -5.65 13.53
C ILE A 29 13.67 -4.18 13.86
N LEU A 30 13.50 -3.31 12.86
CA LEU A 30 13.55 -1.86 13.03
C LEU A 30 12.20 -1.33 13.49
N GLU A 31 11.13 -1.74 12.81
CA GLU A 31 9.78 -1.26 13.07
C GLU A 31 8.74 -2.26 12.55
N SER A 32 7.53 -2.22 13.10
CA SER A 32 6.41 -3.04 12.66
C SER A 32 5.09 -2.33 12.89
N SER A 33 4.10 -2.59 12.05
CA SER A 33 2.74 -2.13 12.27
C SER A 33 1.72 -3.14 11.78
N SER A 34 0.58 -3.19 12.45
CA SER A 34 -0.58 -3.98 12.06
C SER A 34 -1.86 -3.34 12.58
N ASP A 35 -2.89 -3.26 11.75
CA ASP A 35 -4.21 -2.77 12.16
C ASP A 35 -5.31 -3.25 11.20
N VAL A 36 -6.56 -2.94 11.55
CA VAL A 36 -7.75 -3.15 10.72
C VAL A 36 -7.94 -1.95 9.79
N ILE A 37 -8.27 -2.23 8.53
CA ILE A 37 -8.50 -1.22 7.49
C ILE A 37 -10.00 -0.91 7.39
N LEU A 38 -10.34 0.37 7.24
CA LEU A 38 -11.71 0.80 6.93
C LEU A 38 -12.26 0.11 5.68
N MET A 39 -13.50 -0.40 5.77
CA MET A 39 -14.15 -1.27 4.78
C MET A 39 -14.66 -0.59 3.49
N THR A 40 -14.14 0.58 3.13
CA THR A 40 -14.55 1.32 1.92
C THR A 40 -14.03 0.68 0.62
N TYR A 41 -14.80 -0.20 -0.04
CA TYR A 41 -14.39 -1.01 -1.21
C TYR A 41 -13.44 -2.17 -0.84
N PRO A 42 -13.95 -3.22 -0.17
CA PRO A 42 -13.10 -4.30 0.30
C PRO A 42 -12.60 -5.22 -0.80
N SER A 43 -11.31 -5.51 -0.78
CA SER A 43 -10.66 -6.49 -1.65
C SER A 43 -9.27 -6.83 -1.12
N ALA A 44 -8.77 -8.02 -1.45
CA ALA A 44 -7.40 -8.43 -1.13
C ALA A 44 -6.36 -7.47 -1.73
N LEU A 45 -6.57 -6.99 -2.96
CA LEU A 45 -5.65 -6.02 -3.57
C LEU A 45 -5.58 -4.70 -2.77
N ARG A 46 -6.71 -4.27 -2.18
CA ARG A 46 -6.75 -3.06 -1.37
C ARG A 46 -6.02 -3.23 -0.05
N SER A 47 -6.18 -4.36 0.66
CA SER A 47 -5.42 -4.62 1.88
C SER A 47 -3.92 -4.63 1.59
N GLU A 48 -3.50 -5.29 0.52
CA GLU A 48 -2.10 -5.30 0.06
C GLU A 48 -1.56 -3.90 -0.25
N THR A 49 -2.31 -3.12 -1.05
CA THR A 49 -1.90 -1.75 -1.43
C THR A 49 -1.83 -0.82 -0.22
N TYR A 50 -2.77 -0.97 0.73
CA TYR A 50 -2.76 -0.19 1.97
C TYR A 50 -1.55 -0.55 2.85
N THR A 51 -1.23 -1.85 2.95
CA THR A 51 -0.06 -2.33 3.67
C THR A 51 1.21 -1.69 3.14
N LEU A 52 1.39 -1.68 1.82
CA LEU A 52 2.53 -1.05 1.17
C LEU A 52 2.61 0.45 1.47
N LEU A 53 1.50 1.17 1.33
CA LEU A 53 1.45 2.60 1.60
C LEU A 53 1.75 2.92 3.07
N SER A 54 1.26 2.09 4.00
CA SER A 54 1.56 2.22 5.43
C SER A 54 3.04 2.01 5.70
N ALA A 55 3.64 0.96 5.14
CA ALA A 55 5.06 0.67 5.29
C ALA A 55 5.93 1.80 4.72
N LEU A 56 5.66 2.27 3.50
CA LEU A 56 6.42 3.35 2.86
C LEU A 56 6.35 4.68 3.62
N LYS A 57 5.23 4.95 4.31
CA LYS A 57 5.07 6.16 5.13
C LYS A 57 5.88 6.13 6.42
N ALA A 58 6.20 4.95 6.94
CA ALA A 58 7.03 4.80 8.12
C ALA A 58 8.53 5.00 7.81
N LEU A 59 8.93 4.82 6.55
CA LEU A 59 10.32 4.94 6.14
C LEU A 59 10.81 6.40 6.14
N ALA A 60 12.11 6.55 6.44
CA ALA A 60 12.77 7.84 6.33
C ALA A 60 12.72 8.36 4.88
N PRO A 61 12.53 9.68 4.67
CA PRO A 61 12.60 10.27 3.33
C PRO A 61 13.91 9.93 2.62
N TYR A 62 13.84 9.63 1.32
CA TYR A 62 14.99 9.27 0.47
C TYR A 62 15.72 7.97 0.85
N SER A 63 15.15 7.14 1.73
CA SER A 63 15.66 5.80 1.99
C SER A 63 15.44 4.87 0.79
N SER A 64 16.26 3.82 0.72
CA SER A 64 16.09 2.72 -0.22
C SER A 64 15.67 1.48 0.57
N VAL A 65 14.68 0.75 0.08
CA VAL A 65 14.11 -0.41 0.75
C VAL A 65 13.80 -1.51 -0.26
N VAL A 66 13.93 -2.76 0.16
CA VAL A 66 13.41 -3.91 -0.57
C VAL A 66 12.09 -4.33 0.05
N VAL A 67 11.02 -4.34 -0.75
CA VAL A 67 9.69 -4.77 -0.30
C VAL A 67 9.46 -6.22 -0.70
N ASN A 68 9.25 -7.08 0.28
CA ASN A 68 8.87 -8.48 0.08
C ASN A 68 7.35 -8.64 0.22
N THR A 69 6.68 -9.08 -0.85
CA THR A 69 5.24 -9.41 -0.93
C THR A 69 5.04 -10.55 -1.91
N ASP A 70 4.03 -11.38 -1.69
CA ASP A 70 3.59 -12.47 -2.56
C ASP A 70 2.40 -12.05 -3.46
N CYS A 71 1.90 -10.82 -3.34
CA CYS A 71 0.79 -10.32 -4.13
C CYS A 71 1.18 -10.05 -5.58
N ALA A 72 0.99 -11.04 -6.45
CA ALA A 72 1.29 -10.95 -7.88
C ALA A 72 0.56 -9.78 -8.60
N SER A 73 -0.68 -9.48 -8.19
CA SER A 73 -1.46 -8.35 -8.73
C SER A 73 -0.82 -7.00 -8.42
N LEU A 74 -0.25 -6.85 -7.22
CA LEU A 74 0.48 -5.65 -6.82
C LEU A 74 1.80 -5.56 -7.59
N ILE A 75 2.58 -6.64 -7.64
CA ILE A 75 3.87 -6.70 -8.36
C ILE A 75 3.69 -6.35 -9.84
N SER A 76 2.73 -6.99 -10.52
CA SER A 76 2.45 -6.76 -11.94
C SER A 76 1.96 -5.34 -12.25
N SER A 77 1.30 -4.69 -11.29
CA SER A 77 0.78 -3.32 -11.45
C SER A 77 1.78 -2.26 -10.99
N TRP A 78 2.86 -2.61 -10.29
CA TRP A 78 3.81 -1.68 -9.68
C TRP A 78 4.40 -0.66 -10.66
N SER A 79 4.82 -1.14 -11.83
CA SER A 79 5.37 -0.29 -12.91
C SER A 79 4.40 0.78 -13.40
N GLN A 80 3.10 0.57 -13.21
CA GLN A 80 2.07 1.53 -13.57
C GLN A 80 1.97 2.72 -12.61
N PHE A 81 2.62 2.64 -11.44
CA PHE A 81 2.55 3.65 -10.39
C PHE A 81 3.88 4.36 -10.13
N VAL A 82 5.01 3.66 -10.22
CA VAL A 82 6.33 4.21 -9.81
C VAL A 82 7.04 5.00 -10.90
N ASP A 83 6.93 4.59 -12.17
CA ASP A 83 7.65 5.23 -13.27
C ASP A 83 6.73 5.91 -14.28
N LYS A 84 5.46 6.16 -13.92
CA LYS A 84 4.56 6.88 -14.81
C LYS A 84 4.86 8.37 -14.76
N PRO A 85 5.26 9.00 -15.88
CA PRO A 85 5.38 10.44 -15.91
C PRO A 85 4.04 11.04 -15.53
N PHE A 86 4.10 12.11 -14.74
CA PHE A 86 2.94 12.88 -14.33
C PHE A 86 2.00 13.11 -15.53
N LEU A 87 0.80 12.53 -15.49
CA LEU A 87 -0.16 12.67 -16.58
C LEU A 87 -0.95 13.97 -16.37
N PRO A 88 -0.89 14.95 -17.29
CA PRO A 88 -1.63 16.21 -17.16
C PRO A 88 -3.14 16.01 -17.03
N LYS A 89 -3.67 14.89 -17.54
CA LYS A 89 -5.08 14.50 -17.41
C LYS A 89 -5.52 14.28 -15.94
N LEU A 90 -4.58 13.96 -15.04
CA LEU A 90 -4.86 13.84 -13.61
C LEU A 90 -5.22 15.20 -12.99
N LEU A 91 -4.77 16.31 -13.58
CA LEU A 91 -5.16 17.66 -13.15
C LEU A 91 -6.63 17.99 -13.45
N CYS A 92 -7.31 17.18 -14.26
CA CYS A 92 -8.73 17.32 -14.54
C CYS A 92 -9.61 16.49 -13.59
N LEU A 93 -9.02 15.69 -12.70
CA LEU A 93 -9.75 14.88 -11.73
C LEU A 93 -10.00 15.68 -10.42
N PRO A 94 -11.02 15.32 -9.62
CA PRO A 94 -11.36 16.06 -8.39
C PRO A 94 -10.19 16.22 -7.40
N ASN A 95 -9.24 15.30 -7.43
CA ASN A 95 -8.04 15.25 -6.61
C ASN A 95 -6.79 15.89 -7.26
N HIS A 96 -6.95 16.74 -8.27
CA HIS A 96 -5.86 17.44 -8.96
C HIS A 96 -4.86 18.16 -8.07
N LEU A 97 -5.29 18.75 -6.94
CA LEU A 97 -4.39 19.39 -5.97
C LEU A 97 -3.43 18.39 -5.33
N LEU A 98 -3.91 17.19 -5.01
CA LEU A 98 -3.10 16.09 -4.50
C LEU A 98 -2.12 15.59 -5.57
N TRP A 99 -2.57 15.50 -6.83
CA TRP A 99 -1.70 15.12 -7.94
C TRP A 99 -0.60 16.14 -8.19
N LEU A 100 -0.90 17.44 -8.06
CA LEU A 100 0.07 18.53 -8.24
C LEU A 100 1.20 18.52 -7.20
N SER A 101 0.98 17.89 -6.03
CA SER A 101 2.00 17.67 -5.00
C SER A 101 2.92 16.46 -5.22
N ILE A 102 2.59 15.55 -6.14
CA ILE A 102 3.41 14.35 -6.46
C ILE A 102 4.42 14.66 -7.57
N ARG A 103 4.95 15.89 -7.62
CA ARG A 103 6.01 16.23 -8.57
C ARG A 103 7.32 15.73 -8.02
N HIS A 104 7.80 14.57 -8.45
CA HIS A 104 9.20 14.19 -8.64
C HIS A 104 9.27 12.87 -9.39
#